data_AF-A0A849EYR4-F1
#
_entry.id   AF-A0A849EYR4-F1
#
_cell.length_a   1.000
_cell.length_b   1.000
_cell.length_c   1.000
_cell.angle_alpha   90.00
_cell.angle_beta   90.00
_cell.angle_gamma   90.00
#
_symmetry.space_group_name_H-M   'P 1'
#
loop_
_entity.id
_entity.type
_entity.pdbx_description
1 polymer ?
#
loop_
_entity_poly.entity_id
_entity_poly.type
_entity_poly.pdbx_seq_one_letter_code
_entity_poly.pdbx_strand_id
1 'polypeptide(L)'
;MDAKMKEILLKRKFSSIEYMQEMVEAHGRAVEGLKEALSQFLDRYPDEDNRPPKSGTVDTWGLRVLPNFKGMQEAMASSLEEAKQGDTWGIRSCVGDLRGLSKDMDGVTWDWLDYIDKDIVEKFSRNLGKAEQHGENLYWTLDDDWRPGSILKETITGPIDEQDLLKYLKPGESV
;
A
#
# COMPACT_ATOMS: atom_id res chain seq x y z
N MET A 1 -7.61 19.38 19.87
CA MET A 1 -8.68 18.75 19.08
C MET A 1 -9.38 17.71 19.94
N ASP A 2 -10.70 17.78 20.09
CA ASP A 2 -11.45 16.71 20.76
C ASP A 2 -11.56 15.45 19.89
N ALA A 3 -11.88 14.30 20.51
CA ALA A 3 -11.93 13.01 19.84
C ALA A 3 -12.96 12.93 18.70
N LYS A 4 -14.10 13.63 18.83
CA LYS A 4 -15.17 13.61 17.83
C LYS A 4 -14.74 14.41 16.59
N MET A 5 -14.14 15.58 16.79
CA MET A 5 -13.58 16.36 15.69
C MET A 5 -12.45 15.60 15.00
N LYS A 6 -11.57 14.94 15.76
CA LYS A 6 -10.49 14.12 15.21
C LYS A 6 -11.01 13.00 14.31
N GLU A 7 -12.03 12.27 14.75
CA GLU A 7 -12.67 11.23 13.94
C GLU A 7 -13.28 11.78 12.65
N ILE A 8 -13.97 12.93 12.71
CA ILE A 8 -14.53 13.58 11.52
C ILE A 8 -13.44 13.94 10.51
N LEU A 9 -12.33 14.52 10.98
CA LEU A 9 -11.23 14.92 10.10
C LEU A 9 -10.47 13.72 9.53
N LEU A 10 -10.31 12.64 10.29
CA LEU A 10 -9.71 11.40 9.81
C LEU A 10 -10.57 10.74 8.72
N LYS A 11 -11.89 10.66 8.90
CA LYS A 11 -12.80 10.16 7.84
C LYS A 11 -12.64 10.98 6.56
N ARG A 12 -12.53 12.31 6.65
CA ARG A 12 -12.32 13.18 5.48
C ARG A 12 -10.97 12.98 4.82
N LYS A 13 -9.90 12.85 5.62
CA LYS A 13 -8.56 12.54 5.12
C LYS A 13 -8.55 11.22 4.39
N PHE A 14 -9.05 10.17 5.03
CA PHE A 14 -9.01 8.82 4.47
C PHE A 14 -9.94 8.64 3.27
N SER A 15 -10.93 9.51 3.06
CA SER A 15 -11.75 9.55 1.84
C SER A 15 -11.25 10.56 0.79
N SER A 16 -10.10 11.22 0.98
CA SER A 16 -9.64 12.29 0.11
C SER A 16 -8.86 11.77 -1.10
N ILE A 17 -8.87 12.54 -2.19
CA ILE A 17 -8.10 12.23 -3.41
C ILE A 17 -6.60 12.21 -3.11
N GLU A 18 -6.11 13.14 -2.28
CA GLU A 18 -4.71 13.20 -1.89
C GLU A 18 -4.29 11.91 -1.18
N TYR A 19 -5.13 11.38 -0.28
CA TYR A 19 -4.83 10.14 0.43
C TYR A 19 -4.88 8.90 -0.46
N MET A 20 -5.83 8.86 -1.40
CA MET A 20 -5.86 7.84 -2.47
C MET A 20 -4.58 7.90 -3.31
N GLN A 21 -4.15 9.09 -3.71
CA GLN A 21 -2.92 9.29 -4.46
C GLN A 21 -1.69 8.83 -3.67
N GLU A 22 -1.59 9.16 -2.37
CA GLU A 22 -0.50 8.68 -1.51
C GLU A 22 -0.39 7.16 -1.48
N MET A 23 -1.53 6.44 -1.47
CA MET A 23 -1.58 4.98 -1.57
C MET A 23 -1.05 4.49 -2.93
N VAL A 24 -1.59 5.03 -4.04
CA VAL A 24 -1.19 4.61 -5.40
C VAL A 24 0.28 4.88 -5.66
N GLU A 25 0.81 6.00 -5.20
CA GLU A 25 2.23 6.31 -5.32
C GLU A 25 3.11 5.41 -4.44
N ALA A 26 2.67 5.08 -3.23
CA ALA A 26 3.38 4.14 -2.37
C ALA A 26 3.43 2.76 -3.02
N HIS A 27 2.33 2.26 -3.54
CA HIS A 27 2.31 0.98 -4.25
C HIS A 27 3.21 1.01 -5.48
N GLY A 28 3.19 2.08 -6.27
CA GLY A 28 4.09 2.26 -7.42
C GLY A 28 5.57 2.23 -7.02
N ARG A 29 5.95 2.90 -5.93
CA ARG A 29 7.33 2.82 -5.39
C ARG A 29 7.69 1.43 -4.90
N ALA A 30 6.74 0.67 -4.35
CA ALA A 30 6.96 -0.73 -4.00
C ALA A 30 7.21 -1.58 -5.26
N VAL A 31 6.40 -1.42 -6.30
CA VAL A 31 6.57 -2.11 -7.59
C VAL A 31 7.97 -1.87 -8.17
N GLU A 32 8.46 -0.63 -8.15
CA GLU A 32 9.83 -0.32 -8.60
C GLU A 32 10.90 -0.96 -7.70
N GLY A 33 10.74 -0.90 -6.38
CA GLY A 33 11.65 -1.56 -5.44
C GLY A 33 11.72 -3.08 -5.64
N LEU A 34 10.60 -3.72 -5.96
CA LEU A 34 10.56 -5.15 -6.28
C LEU A 34 11.32 -5.46 -7.58
N LYS A 35 11.16 -4.64 -8.62
CA LYS A 35 11.93 -4.79 -9.87
C LYS A 35 13.42 -4.68 -9.63
N GLU A 36 13.83 -3.68 -8.85
CA GLU A 36 15.24 -3.46 -8.50
C GLU A 36 15.82 -4.64 -7.71
N ALA A 37 15.08 -5.14 -6.72
CA ALA A 37 15.46 -6.32 -5.94
C ALA A 37 15.61 -7.56 -6.82
N LEU A 38 14.66 -7.83 -7.71
CA LEU A 38 14.72 -8.95 -8.64
C LEU A 38 15.89 -8.84 -9.61
N SER A 39 16.14 -7.65 -10.17
CA SER A 39 17.30 -7.41 -11.02
C SER A 39 18.60 -7.70 -10.29
N GLN A 40 18.76 -7.17 -9.07
CA GLN A 40 19.96 -7.40 -8.27
C GLN A 40 20.15 -8.89 -7.93
N PHE A 41 19.06 -9.62 -7.65
CA PHE A 41 19.15 -11.07 -7.43
C PHE A 41 19.70 -11.78 -8.66
N LEU A 42 19.10 -11.52 -9.82
CA LEU A 42 19.42 -12.20 -11.08
C LEU A 42 20.81 -11.82 -11.60
N ASP A 43 21.26 -10.59 -11.39
CA ASP A 43 22.61 -10.15 -11.73
C ASP A 43 23.67 -10.86 -10.85
N ARG A 44 23.34 -11.10 -9.58
CA ARG A 44 24.23 -11.79 -8.63
C ARG A 44 24.22 -13.31 -8.81
N TYR A 45 23.08 -13.88 -9.19
CA TYR A 45 22.85 -15.32 -9.33
C TYR A 45 22.15 -15.65 -10.66
N PRO A 46 22.87 -15.52 -11.79
CA PRO A 46 22.27 -15.67 -13.12
C PRO A 46 21.89 -17.13 -13.44
N ASP A 47 22.60 -18.10 -12.85
CA ASP A 47 22.38 -19.54 -13.07
C ASP A 47 21.72 -20.20 -11.86
N GLU A 48 20.83 -21.17 -12.10
CA GLU A 48 20.12 -21.89 -11.03
C GLU A 48 21.08 -22.58 -10.05
N ASP A 49 22.18 -23.16 -10.54
CA ASP A 49 23.20 -23.83 -9.71
C ASP A 49 23.92 -22.88 -8.75
N ASN A 50 23.95 -21.59 -9.07
CA ASN A 50 24.58 -20.55 -8.25
C ASN A 50 23.59 -19.92 -7.26
N ARG A 51 22.29 -20.21 -7.35
CA ARG A 51 21.28 -19.62 -6.48
C ARG A 51 21.38 -20.16 -5.06
N PRO A 52 21.24 -19.31 -4.03
CA PRO A 52 21.25 -19.76 -2.66
C PRO A 52 20.10 -20.74 -2.36
N PRO A 53 20.32 -21.82 -1.58
CA PRO A 53 19.29 -22.82 -1.29
C PRO A 53 18.03 -22.26 -0.61
N LYS A 54 18.12 -21.13 0.08
CA LYS A 54 16.97 -20.46 0.72
C LYS A 54 16.15 -19.62 -0.25
N SER A 55 16.65 -19.30 -1.44
CA SER A 55 15.96 -18.43 -2.41
C SER A 55 14.74 -19.05 -3.11
N GLY A 56 14.23 -20.16 -2.59
CA GLY A 56 13.24 -21.04 -3.21
C GLY A 56 12.15 -20.28 -3.96
N THR A 57 12.31 -20.23 -5.29
CA THR A 57 11.39 -19.68 -6.29
C THR A 57 11.37 -18.15 -6.50
N VAL A 58 12.53 -17.49 -6.57
CA VAL A 58 12.64 -16.13 -7.15
C VAL A 58 11.98 -15.99 -8.53
N ASP A 59 11.92 -17.08 -9.32
CA ASP A 59 11.22 -17.08 -10.60
C ASP A 59 9.71 -16.87 -10.42
N THR A 60 9.10 -17.39 -9.36
CA THR A 60 7.69 -17.12 -9.05
C THR A 60 7.47 -15.62 -8.82
N TRP A 61 8.43 -14.96 -8.18
CA TRP A 61 8.39 -13.51 -8.00
C TRP A 61 8.46 -12.77 -9.32
N GLY A 62 9.39 -13.16 -10.20
CA GLY A 62 9.54 -12.53 -11.52
C GLY A 62 8.39 -12.81 -12.50
N LEU A 63 7.90 -14.06 -12.53
CA LEU A 63 6.93 -14.53 -13.53
C LEU A 63 5.46 -14.35 -13.10
N ARG A 64 5.18 -14.30 -11.79
CA ARG A 64 3.82 -14.22 -11.26
C ARG A 64 3.60 -12.97 -10.42
N VAL A 65 4.42 -12.76 -9.39
CA VAL A 65 4.17 -11.68 -8.42
C VAL A 65 4.35 -10.30 -9.04
N LEU A 66 5.50 -10.06 -9.69
CA LEU A 66 5.78 -8.75 -10.29
C LEU A 66 4.76 -8.36 -11.40
N PRO A 67 4.36 -9.24 -12.33
CA PRO A 67 3.30 -8.93 -13.28
C PRO A 67 1.96 -8.59 -12.62
N ASN A 68 1.55 -9.32 -11.58
CA ASN A 68 0.32 -9.03 -10.85
C ASN A 68 0.38 -7.66 -10.16
N PHE A 69 1.49 -7.35 -9.50
CA PHE A 69 1.74 -6.03 -8.90
C PHE A 69 1.70 -4.91 -9.94
N LYS A 70 2.27 -5.12 -11.14
CA LYS A 70 2.17 -4.14 -12.24
C LYS A 70 0.72 -3.92 -12.69
N GLY A 71 -0.02 -5.00 -12.92
CA GLY A 71 -1.44 -4.91 -13.31
C GLY A 71 -2.28 -4.20 -12.24
N MET A 72 -2.04 -4.49 -10.96
CA MET A 72 -2.67 -3.79 -9.85
C MET A 72 -2.32 -2.30 -9.84
N GLN A 73 -1.05 -1.94 -10.08
CA GLN A 73 -0.64 -0.53 -10.15
C GLN A 73 -1.33 0.22 -11.30
N GLU A 74 -1.47 -0.41 -12.46
CA GLU A 74 -2.17 0.17 -13.62
C GLU A 74 -3.66 0.38 -13.30
N ALA A 75 -4.32 -0.61 -12.69
CA ALA A 75 -5.70 -0.50 -12.24
C ALA A 75 -5.88 0.62 -11.21
N MET A 76 -5.02 0.68 -10.20
CA MET A 76 -5.02 1.73 -9.18
C MET A 76 -4.85 3.13 -9.78
N ALA A 77 -3.96 3.29 -10.75
CA ALA A 77 -3.75 4.57 -11.43
C ALA A 77 -4.99 4.99 -12.23
N SER A 78 -5.60 4.06 -12.98
CA SER A 78 -6.85 4.34 -13.71
C SER A 78 -7.98 4.72 -12.77
N SER A 79 -8.18 3.95 -11.70
CA SER A 79 -9.24 4.21 -10.72
C SER A 79 -9.02 5.49 -9.91
N LEU A 80 -7.78 5.96 -9.74
CA LEU A 80 -7.52 7.27 -9.15
C LEU A 80 -8.03 8.40 -10.05
N GLU A 81 -7.90 8.27 -11.38
CA GLU A 81 -8.46 9.25 -12.32
C GLU A 81 -10.00 9.26 -12.33
N GLU A 82 -10.63 8.09 -12.14
CA GLU A 82 -12.07 7.98 -11.93
C GLU A 82 -12.50 8.61 -10.60
N ALA A 83 -11.75 8.37 -9.53
CA ALA A 83 -12.01 8.95 -8.22
C ALA A 83 -11.94 10.48 -8.23
N LYS A 84 -10.99 11.06 -8.98
CA LYS A 84 -10.91 12.51 -9.22
C LYS A 84 -12.16 13.08 -9.88
N GLN A 85 -12.92 12.26 -10.60
CA GLN A 85 -14.20 12.62 -11.23
C GLN A 85 -15.41 12.32 -10.33
N GLY A 86 -15.17 11.77 -9.14
CA GLY A 86 -16.19 11.46 -8.14
C GLY A 86 -16.57 9.98 -8.04
N ASP A 87 -16.02 9.10 -8.89
CA ASP A 87 -16.28 7.66 -8.82
C ASP A 87 -15.18 6.93 -8.03
N THR A 88 -15.48 6.59 -6.78
CA THR A 88 -14.54 5.92 -5.88
C THR A 88 -14.64 4.39 -5.92
N TRP A 89 -15.55 3.83 -6.74
CA TRP A 89 -15.78 2.39 -6.78
C TRP A 89 -14.55 1.61 -7.22
N GLY A 90 -13.85 2.09 -8.26
CA GLY A 90 -12.63 1.45 -8.75
C GLY A 90 -11.51 1.38 -7.71
N ILE A 91 -11.27 2.49 -6.98
CA ILE A 91 -10.26 2.52 -5.92
C ILE A 91 -10.64 1.58 -4.78
N ARG A 92 -11.93 1.55 -4.40
CA ARG A 92 -12.43 0.61 -3.40
C ARG A 92 -12.16 -0.85 -3.80
N SER A 93 -12.38 -1.20 -5.08
CA SER A 93 -12.07 -2.54 -5.60
C SER A 93 -10.57 -2.84 -5.50
N CYS A 94 -9.71 -1.93 -5.96
CA CYS A 94 -8.26 -2.11 -5.91
C CYS A 94 -7.74 -2.30 -4.48
N VAL A 95 -8.33 -1.60 -3.52
CA VAL A 95 -8.01 -1.75 -2.10
C VAL A 95 -8.39 -3.15 -1.59
N GLY A 96 -9.54 -3.68 -2.01
CA GLY A 96 -9.94 -5.05 -1.72
C GLY A 96 -8.93 -6.08 -2.24
N ASP A 97 -8.45 -5.89 -3.47
CA ASP A 97 -7.45 -6.75 -4.09
C ASP A 97 -6.09 -6.66 -3.37
N LEU A 98 -5.65 -5.45 -2.98
CA LEU A 98 -4.42 -5.25 -2.22
C LEU A 98 -4.45 -6.00 -0.88
N ARG A 99 -5.59 -6.00 -0.18
CA ARG A 99 -5.79 -6.77 1.06
C ARG A 99 -5.75 -8.29 0.80
N GLY A 100 -6.27 -8.71 -0.35
CA GLY A 100 -6.30 -10.10 -0.81
C GLY A 100 -4.94 -10.63 -1.22
N LEU A 101 -3.99 -9.76 -1.56
CA LEU A 101 -2.69 -10.09 -2.13
C LEU A 101 -1.89 -11.10 -1.31
N SER A 102 -1.96 -11.03 0.03
CA SER A 102 -1.34 -12.01 0.92
C SER A 102 -1.77 -13.46 0.66
N LYS A 103 -3.02 -13.68 0.21
CA LYS A 103 -3.56 -14.99 -0.15
C LYS A 103 -3.03 -15.47 -1.51
N ASP A 104 -2.85 -14.55 -2.46
CA ASP A 104 -2.31 -14.87 -3.79
C ASP A 104 -0.80 -15.18 -3.74
N MET A 105 -0.14 -14.77 -2.66
CA MET A 105 1.24 -15.09 -2.34
C MET A 105 1.39 -16.35 -1.47
N ASP A 106 0.33 -17.13 -1.23
CA ASP A 106 0.46 -18.39 -0.50
C ASP A 106 1.44 -19.35 -1.21
N GLY A 107 2.31 -19.96 -0.42
CA GLY A 107 3.43 -20.77 -0.90
C GLY A 107 4.60 -19.99 -1.54
N VAL A 108 4.58 -18.66 -1.55
CA VAL A 108 5.68 -17.82 -2.05
C VAL A 108 6.54 -17.35 -0.87
N THR A 109 7.82 -17.71 -0.86
CA THR A 109 8.74 -17.34 0.24
C THR A 109 9.46 -16.03 -0.03
N TRP A 110 9.80 -15.33 1.06
CA TRP A 110 10.52 -14.05 1.04
C TRP A 110 12.03 -14.19 1.21
N ASP A 111 12.50 -15.40 1.51
CA ASP A 111 13.88 -15.75 1.88
C ASP A 111 14.96 -15.30 0.87
N TRP A 112 14.60 -15.09 -0.41
CA TRP A 112 15.54 -14.59 -1.41
C TRP A 112 15.93 -13.11 -1.18
N LEU A 113 15.11 -12.35 -0.44
CA LEU A 113 15.41 -10.96 -0.06
C LEU A 113 16.63 -10.86 0.88
N ASP A 114 16.98 -11.92 1.62
CA ASP A 114 18.20 -11.95 2.46
C ASP A 114 19.49 -11.77 1.65
N TYR A 115 19.42 -11.97 0.33
CA TYR A 115 20.55 -11.86 -0.60
C TYR A 115 20.57 -10.54 -1.37
N ILE A 116 19.65 -9.64 -1.06
CA ILE A 116 19.52 -8.30 -1.65
C ILE A 116 20.08 -7.26 -0.69
N ASP A 117 20.51 -6.12 -1.23
CA ASP A 117 20.89 -4.96 -0.45
C ASP A 117 19.72 -4.54 0.46
N LYS A 118 20.01 -4.39 1.75
CA LYS A 118 19.03 -4.06 2.77
C LYS A 118 18.31 -2.75 2.48
N ASP A 119 18.98 -1.79 1.86
CA ASP A 119 18.36 -0.51 1.52
C ASP A 119 17.29 -0.67 0.44
N ILE A 120 17.46 -1.60 -0.49
CA ILE A 120 16.47 -1.92 -1.53
C ILE A 120 15.29 -2.66 -0.89
N VAL A 121 15.56 -3.66 -0.06
CA VAL A 121 14.54 -4.43 0.66
C VAL A 121 13.71 -3.51 1.56
N GLU A 122 14.35 -2.59 2.29
CA GLU A 122 13.67 -1.63 3.16
C GLU A 122 12.80 -0.68 2.33
N LYS A 123 13.31 -0.14 1.21
CA LYS A 123 12.51 0.72 0.33
C LYS A 123 11.27 0.00 -0.20
N PHE A 124 11.42 -1.24 -0.67
CA PHE A 124 10.31 -2.06 -1.12
C PHE A 124 9.29 -2.27 0.01
N SER A 125 9.74 -2.83 1.14
CA SER A 125 8.87 -3.23 2.25
C SER A 125 8.15 -2.04 2.88
N ARG A 126 8.84 -0.91 3.03
CA ARG A 126 8.27 0.33 3.59
C ARG A 126 7.19 0.91 2.70
N ASN A 127 7.41 0.91 1.38
CA ASN A 127 6.42 1.44 0.44
C ASN A 127 5.21 0.51 0.32
N LEU A 128 5.42 -0.81 0.32
CA LEU A 128 4.33 -1.78 0.32
C LEU A 128 3.49 -1.65 1.60
N GLY A 129 4.13 -1.66 2.77
CA GLY A 129 3.44 -1.48 4.04
C GLY A 129 2.71 -0.14 4.15
N LYS A 130 3.26 0.94 3.57
CA LYS A 130 2.55 2.23 3.48
C LYS A 130 1.30 2.14 2.60
N ALA A 131 1.40 1.49 1.44
CA ALA A 131 0.26 1.28 0.55
C ALA A 131 -0.82 0.43 1.22
N GLU A 132 -0.45 -0.68 1.87
CA GLU A 132 -1.37 -1.54 2.62
C GLU A 132 -2.07 -0.78 3.75
N GLN A 133 -1.32 0.01 4.54
CA GLN A 133 -1.89 0.81 5.61
C GLN A 133 -2.88 1.86 5.10
N HIS A 134 -2.55 2.56 4.02
CA HIS A 134 -3.47 3.54 3.41
C HIS A 134 -4.68 2.84 2.79
N GLY A 135 -4.48 1.69 2.15
CA GLY A 135 -5.55 0.86 1.61
C GLY A 135 -6.52 0.41 2.70
N GLU A 136 -6.03 -0.10 3.82
CA GLU A 136 -6.89 -0.46 4.96
C GLU A 136 -7.72 0.75 5.44
N ASN A 137 -7.09 1.91 5.64
CA ASN A 137 -7.81 3.12 6.04
C ASN A 137 -8.88 3.55 5.03
N LEU A 138 -8.58 3.47 3.74
CA LEU A 138 -9.53 3.73 2.66
C LEU A 138 -10.70 2.75 2.71
N TYR A 139 -10.43 1.44 2.82
CA TYR A 139 -11.44 0.40 2.88
C TYR A 139 -12.46 0.69 3.99
N TRP A 140 -11.99 0.82 5.22
CA TRP A 140 -12.86 1.03 6.38
C TRP A 140 -13.64 2.35 6.30
N THR A 141 -13.08 3.36 5.62
CA THR A 141 -13.71 4.67 5.47
C THR A 141 -14.77 4.68 4.37
N LEU A 142 -14.47 4.09 3.21
CA LEU A 142 -15.39 4.03 2.07
C LEU A 142 -16.56 3.07 2.34
N ASP A 143 -16.36 2.06 3.19
CA ASP A 143 -17.39 1.10 3.59
C ASP A 143 -18.14 1.53 4.87
N ASP A 144 -17.71 2.62 5.53
CA ASP A 144 -18.18 3.09 6.85
C ASP A 144 -18.18 1.99 7.94
N ASP A 145 -17.21 1.08 7.85
CA ASP A 145 -17.10 -0.13 8.68
C ASP A 145 -16.15 0.04 9.89
N TRP A 146 -15.77 1.29 10.21
CA TRP A 146 -14.98 1.58 11.40
C TRP A 146 -15.72 1.17 12.68
N ARG A 147 -15.08 0.33 13.51
CA ARG A 147 -15.58 0.07 14.87
C ARG A 147 -15.51 1.36 15.70
N PRO A 148 -16.40 1.56 16.70
CA PRO A 148 -16.38 2.76 17.53
C PRO A 148 -15.00 3.06 18.12
N GLY A 149 -14.48 4.26 17.83
CA GLY A 149 -13.17 4.75 18.30
C GLY A 149 -11.94 4.04 17.71
N SER A 150 -12.11 3.08 16.80
CA SER A 150 -10.97 2.36 16.19
C SER A 150 -10.14 3.24 15.26
N ILE A 151 -10.79 4.16 14.54
CA ILE A 151 -10.14 5.17 13.69
C ILE A 151 -9.22 6.12 14.46
N LEU A 152 -9.35 6.23 15.78
CA LEU A 152 -8.48 7.07 16.62
C LEU A 152 -7.21 6.35 17.09
N LYS A 153 -7.07 5.04 16.82
CA LYS A 153 -5.95 4.22 17.29
C LYS A 153 -4.87 4.18 16.21
N GLU A 154 -3.71 4.77 16.49
CA GLU A 154 -2.58 4.77 15.55
C GLU A 154 -2.01 3.36 15.27
N THR A 155 -2.27 2.40 16.16
CA THR A 155 -1.98 0.99 15.91
C THR A 155 -2.87 0.36 14.84
N ILE A 156 -3.95 1.03 14.44
CA ILE A 156 -4.86 0.64 13.36
C ILE A 156 -4.65 1.54 12.15
N THR A 157 -4.57 2.86 12.34
CA THR A 157 -4.52 3.83 11.23
C THR A 157 -3.12 4.17 10.75
N GLY A 158 -2.09 3.74 11.46
CA GLY A 158 -0.76 4.33 11.40
C GLY A 158 -0.69 5.69 12.11
N PRO A 159 0.49 6.31 12.14
CA PRO A 159 0.72 7.59 12.83
C PRO A 159 -0.20 8.70 12.33
N ILE A 160 -0.75 9.50 13.25
CA ILE A 160 -1.64 10.61 12.92
C ILE A 160 -0.94 11.93 13.22
N ASP A 161 -0.70 12.73 12.18
CA ASP A 161 -0.28 14.12 12.34
C ASP A 161 -1.51 15.03 12.51
N GLU A 162 -1.74 15.52 13.73
CA GLU A 162 -2.88 16.41 14.01
C GLU A 162 -2.79 17.75 13.27
N GLN A 163 -1.58 18.21 12.90
CA GLN A 163 -1.43 19.43 12.09
C GLN A 163 -1.87 19.18 10.65
N ASP A 164 -1.59 18.00 10.12
CA ASP A 164 -2.07 17.60 8.78
C ASP A 164 -3.60 17.52 8.73
N LEU A 165 -4.24 17.06 9.81
CA LEU A 165 -5.71 16.98 9.90
C LEU A 165 -6.40 18.35 9.75
N LEU A 166 -5.73 19.44 10.12
CA LEU A 166 -6.29 20.79 10.01
C LEU A 166 -6.62 21.19 8.56
N LYS A 167 -5.96 20.56 7.58
CA LYS A 167 -6.23 20.78 6.15
C LYS A 167 -7.64 20.32 5.73
N TYR A 168 -8.27 19.46 6.53
CA TYR A 168 -9.58 18.86 6.23
C TYR A 168 -10.74 19.53 6.97
N LEU A 169 -10.50 20.64 7.67
CA LEU A 169 -11.55 21.49 8.23
C LEU A 169 -12.37 22.11 7.09
N LYS A 170 -13.69 22.12 7.26
CA LYS A 170 -14.59 22.85 6.37
C LYS A 170 -14.67 24.32 6.81
N PRO A 171 -15.05 25.24 5.89
CA PRO A 171 -15.29 26.63 6.26
C PRO A 171 -16.25 26.74 7.47
N GLY A 172 -15.82 27.44 8.51
CA GLY A 172 -16.59 27.64 9.74
C GLY A 172 -16.35 26.61 10.85
N GLU A 173 -15.54 25.57 10.63
CA GLU A 173 -15.10 24.66 11.68
C GLU A 173 -13.81 25.16 12.36
N SER A 174 -13.67 24.90 13.67
CA SER A 174 -12.47 25.17 14.46
C SER A 174 -12.23 24.05 15.47
N VAL A 175 -11.02 24.02 16.05
CA VAL A 175 -10.48 22.91 16.84
C VAL A 175 -10.22 23.25 18.29
#